data_AF-A0A2Z6R8N5-F1
#
_entry.id   AF-A0A2Z6R8N5-F1
#
_cell.length_a   1.000
_cell.length_b   1.000
_cell.length_c   1.000
_cell.angle_alpha   90.00
_cell.angle_beta   90.00
_cell.angle_gamma   90.00
#
_symmetry.space_group_name_H-M   'P 1'
#
loop_
_entity.id
_entity.type
_entity.pdbx_description
1 polymer ?
#
loop_
_entity_poly.entity_id
_entity_poly.type
_entity_poly.pdbx_seq_one_letter_code
_entity_poly.pdbx_strand_id
1 'polypeptide(L)'
;MLRSLNRPIAKILAVHTGSREAKKANSDVAKGLEAQLLLAKDACVMLTANIWTRAGLVNGSIGTIEDILFDEQKPPSLPIAIFISFEKYEGPTISNSEAVKVVPIIPIKQTWEGKSGTQCSRLQVPICLA
;
A
#
# COMPACT_ATOMS: atom_id res chain seq x y z
N MET A 1 -12.24 -2.31 13.41
CA MET A 1 -11.35 -1.12 13.51
C MET A 1 -9.99 -1.62 14.00
N LEU A 2 -8.85 -1.26 13.39
CA LEU A 2 -7.52 -1.86 13.65
C LEU A 2 -7.19 -2.23 15.11
N ARG A 3 -7.64 -1.42 16.08
CA ARG A 3 -7.51 -1.69 17.52
C ARG A 3 -8.07 -3.05 17.95
N SER A 4 -9.14 -3.53 17.34
CA SER A 4 -9.77 -4.83 17.65
C SER A 4 -8.93 -6.03 17.20
N LEU A 5 -7.93 -5.83 16.33
CA LEU A 5 -7.02 -6.91 15.91
C LEU A 5 -6.03 -7.29 17.01
N ASN A 6 -5.86 -6.44 18.04
CA ASN A 6 -4.88 -6.65 19.11
C ASN A 6 -3.45 -6.93 18.57
N ARG A 7 -3.10 -6.25 17.47
CA ARG A 7 -1.78 -6.31 16.82
C ARG A 7 -1.09 -4.94 16.89
N PRO A 8 0.25 -4.88 16.85
CA PRO A 8 0.97 -3.62 16.63
C PRO A 8 0.50 -2.94 15.33
N ILE A 9 0.31 -1.62 15.40
CA ILE A 9 -0.09 -0.80 14.25
C ILE A 9 1.16 -0.07 13.72
N ALA A 10 1.56 -0.39 12.50
CA ALA A 10 2.61 0.32 11.77
C ALA A 10 2.02 1.60 11.16
N LYS A 11 2.60 2.75 11.51
CA LYS A 11 2.36 4.01 10.82
C LYS A 11 3.38 4.14 9.69
N ILE A 12 2.94 4.27 8.45
CA ILE A 12 3.80 4.37 7.27
C ILE A 12 3.55 5.72 6.61
N LEU A 13 4.61 6.49 6.33
CA LEU A 13 4.53 7.79 5.68
C LEU A 13 4.99 7.69 4.23
N ALA A 14 4.28 8.35 3.34
CA ALA A 14 4.67 8.42 1.94
C ALA A 14 5.90 9.33 1.74
N VAL A 15 6.67 9.06 0.69
CA VAL A 15 7.77 9.93 0.26
C VAL A 15 7.27 10.82 -0.87
N HIS A 16 7.53 12.12 -0.78
CA HIS A 16 7.01 13.12 -1.72
C HIS A 16 8.12 13.92 -2.40
N THR A 17 7.88 14.36 -3.64
CA THR A 17 8.69 15.39 -4.34
C THR A 17 7.77 16.47 -4.92
N GLY A 18 8.30 17.66 -5.21
CA GLY A 18 7.54 18.73 -5.89
C GLY A 18 6.83 19.70 -4.94
N SER A 19 7.51 20.14 -3.88
CA SER A 19 7.07 21.16 -2.91
C SER A 19 6.01 20.72 -1.88
N ARG A 20 5.49 21.67 -1.09
CA ARG A 20 4.45 21.46 -0.05
C ARG A 20 3.12 20.96 -0.63
N GLU A 21 2.86 21.21 -1.92
CA GLU A 21 1.64 20.74 -2.60
C GLU A 21 1.57 19.21 -2.60
N ALA A 22 2.68 18.53 -2.88
CA ALA A 22 2.71 17.07 -2.97
C ALA A 22 2.34 16.37 -1.65
N LYS A 23 2.78 16.95 -0.53
CA LYS A 23 2.48 16.47 0.83
C LYS A 23 1.01 16.72 1.23
N LYS A 24 0.38 17.77 0.69
CA LYS A 24 -1.01 18.15 1.02
C LYS A 24 -2.05 17.53 0.10
N ALA A 25 -1.65 16.98 -1.05
CA ALA A 25 -2.55 16.31 -1.97
C ALA A 25 -3.29 15.15 -1.28
N ASN A 26 -4.57 14.98 -1.56
CA ASN A 26 -5.30 13.77 -1.14
C ASN A 26 -4.94 12.58 -2.05
N SER A 27 -5.47 11.39 -1.74
CA SER A 27 -5.22 10.20 -2.54
C SER A 27 -5.78 10.30 -3.96
N ASP A 28 -6.91 10.99 -4.17
CA ASP A 28 -7.48 11.21 -5.52
C ASP A 28 -6.50 11.91 -6.46
N VAL A 29 -5.92 13.03 -6.01
CA VAL A 29 -4.89 13.76 -6.76
C VAL A 29 -3.63 12.92 -6.93
N ALA A 30 -3.28 12.13 -5.91
CA ALA A 30 -2.13 11.23 -5.93
C ALA A 30 -2.42 9.85 -6.54
N LYS A 31 -3.50 9.73 -7.34
CA LYS A 31 -3.86 8.52 -8.10
C LYS A 31 -3.97 7.27 -7.21
N GLY A 32 -4.68 7.39 -6.10
CA GLY A 32 -4.98 6.31 -5.16
C GLY A 32 -3.91 6.06 -4.10
N LEU A 33 -2.80 6.81 -4.09
CA LEU A 33 -1.76 6.64 -3.06
C LEU A 33 -2.05 7.48 -1.83
N GLU A 34 -2.19 6.86 -0.67
CA GLU A 34 -2.38 7.57 0.61
C GLU A 34 -1.12 8.31 1.06
N ALA A 35 -1.28 9.46 1.72
CA ALA A 35 -0.14 10.19 2.29
C ALA A 35 0.41 9.49 3.55
N GLN A 36 -0.48 8.78 4.26
CA GLN A 36 -0.18 8.02 5.46
C GLN A 36 -1.03 6.75 5.48
N LEU A 37 -0.41 5.62 5.81
CA LEU A 37 -1.10 4.37 6.08
C LEU A 37 -0.95 3.99 7.56
N LEU A 38 -2.01 3.46 8.14
CA LEU A 38 -1.99 2.78 9.44
C LEU A 38 -2.35 1.32 9.16
N LEU A 39 -1.41 0.41 9.33
CA LEU A 39 -1.59 -0.99 8.97
C LEU A 39 -1.26 -1.90 10.14
N ALA A 40 -1.93 -3.05 10.20
CA ALA A 40 -1.61 -4.12 11.12
C ALA A 40 -1.73 -5.45 10.37
N LYS A 41 -1.05 -6.49 10.86
CA LYS A 41 -1.35 -7.86 10.44
C LYS A 41 -2.82 -8.17 10.71
N ASP A 42 -3.40 -9.02 9.87
CA ASP A 42 -4.82 -9.39 9.88
C ASP A 42 -5.78 -8.25 9.47
N ALA A 43 -5.26 -7.09 9.04
CA ALA A 43 -6.09 -6.00 8.55
C ALA A 43 -6.57 -6.27 7.12
N CYS A 44 -7.85 -5.98 6.88
CA CYS A 44 -8.46 -5.97 5.56
C CYS A 44 -8.08 -4.67 4.82
N VAL A 45 -7.59 -4.80 3.61
CA VAL A 45 -7.16 -3.68 2.76
C VAL A 45 -7.68 -3.84 1.34
N MET A 46 -7.77 -2.72 0.64
CA MET A 46 -8.20 -2.65 -0.76
C MET A 46 -7.06 -2.12 -1.62
N LEU A 47 -6.78 -2.76 -2.76
CA LEU A 47 -5.89 -2.20 -3.77
C LEU A 47 -6.49 -0.92 -4.34
N THR A 48 -5.69 0.13 -4.48
CA THR A 48 -6.11 1.42 -5.08
C THR A 48 -5.64 1.62 -6.52
N ALA A 49 -4.97 0.62 -7.09
CA ALA A 49 -4.45 0.64 -8.45
C ALA A 49 -4.54 -0.75 -9.10
N ASN A 50 -4.61 -0.77 -10.43
CA ASN A 50 -4.44 -1.99 -11.20
C ASN A 50 -2.95 -2.38 -11.21
N ILE A 51 -2.63 -3.57 -10.69
CA ILE A 51 -1.26 -4.09 -10.64
C ILE A 51 -1.08 -5.17 -11.71
N TRP A 52 -1.96 -6.16 -11.71
CA TRP A 52 -1.93 -7.27 -12.67
C TRP A 52 -3.35 -7.77 -12.95
N THR A 53 -4.01 -7.11 -13.89
CA THR A 53 -5.43 -7.36 -14.21
C THR A 53 -5.71 -8.80 -14.61
N ARG A 54 -4.86 -9.39 -15.44
CA ARG A 54 -4.99 -10.79 -15.91
C ARG A 54 -4.92 -11.83 -14.79
N ALA A 55 -4.24 -11.51 -13.69
CA ALA A 55 -4.08 -12.41 -12.54
C ALA A 55 -5.06 -12.09 -11.40
N GLY A 56 -5.91 -11.08 -11.53
CA GLY A 56 -6.91 -10.71 -10.53
C GLY A 56 -6.49 -9.58 -9.56
N LEU A 57 -5.32 -8.95 -9.73
CA LEU A 57 -4.90 -7.79 -8.92
C LEU A 57 -5.35 -6.47 -9.56
N VAL A 58 -6.61 -6.13 -9.35
CA VAL A 58 -7.26 -4.93 -9.87
C VAL A 58 -7.53 -3.89 -8.78
N ASN A 59 -7.71 -2.63 -9.15
CA ASN A 59 -8.24 -1.61 -8.25
C ASN A 59 -9.58 -2.09 -7.66
N GLY A 60 -9.73 -2.00 -6.34
CA GLY A 60 -10.89 -2.52 -5.61
C GLY A 60 -10.72 -3.95 -5.10
N SER A 61 -9.62 -4.65 -5.43
CA SER A 61 -9.38 -6.00 -4.88
C SER A 61 -9.16 -5.93 -3.38
N ILE A 62 -9.94 -6.71 -2.64
CA ILE A 62 -9.86 -6.82 -1.18
C ILE A 62 -8.92 -7.97 -0.80
N GLY A 63 -8.04 -7.73 0.15
CA GLY A 63 -7.12 -8.72 0.68
C GLY A 63 -6.81 -8.52 2.16
N THR A 64 -6.17 -9.51 2.76
CA THR A 64 -5.78 -9.53 4.17
C THR A 64 -4.26 -9.44 4.29
N ILE A 65 -3.76 -8.53 5.13
CA ILE A 65 -2.32 -8.41 5.39
C ILE A 65 -1.86 -9.59 6.25
N GLU A 66 -0.96 -10.41 5.68
CA GLU A 66 -0.32 -11.52 6.39
C GLU A 66 1.00 -11.10 7.03
N ASP A 67 1.78 -10.23 6.37
CA ASP A 67 2.99 -9.68 6.96
C ASP A 67 3.45 -8.36 6.32
N ILE A 68 4.32 -7.64 7.03
CA ILE A 68 4.91 -6.38 6.57
C ILE A 68 6.42 -6.45 6.73
N LEU A 69 7.13 -6.41 5.60
CA LEU A 69 8.59 -6.46 5.57
C LEU A 69 9.17 -5.05 5.48
N PHE A 70 9.88 -4.64 6.52
CA PHE A 70 10.66 -3.40 6.55
C PHE A 70 12.15 -3.68 6.35
N ASP A 71 12.86 -2.66 5.88
CA ASP A 71 14.31 -2.59 6.01
C ASP A 71 14.70 -2.13 7.43
N GLU A 72 15.97 -1.79 7.63
CA GLU A 72 16.48 -1.31 8.93
C GLU A 72 15.82 -0.02 9.41
N GLN A 73 15.23 0.78 8.52
CA GLN A 73 14.72 2.12 8.83
C GLN A 73 13.42 2.09 9.65
N LYS A 74 12.73 0.92 9.73
CA LYS A 74 11.47 0.66 10.48
C LYS A 74 10.35 1.69 10.19
N PRO A 75 9.10 1.48 10.67
CA PRO A 75 8.11 2.55 10.67
C PRO A 75 8.68 3.83 11.32
N PRO A 76 8.50 5.03 10.75
CA PRO A 76 7.49 5.37 9.74
C PRO A 76 7.90 5.24 8.26
N SER A 77 9.04 4.65 7.97
CA SER A 77 9.55 4.46 6.61
C SER A 77 8.68 3.50 5.78
N LEU A 78 8.85 3.54 4.46
CA LEU A 78 8.16 2.60 3.57
C LEU A 78 8.64 1.17 3.81
N PRO A 79 7.75 0.17 3.77
CA PRO A 79 8.16 -1.22 3.75
C PRO A 79 8.81 -1.57 2.41
N ILE A 80 9.62 -2.62 2.40
CA ILE A 80 10.09 -3.27 1.17
C ILE A 80 8.88 -3.87 0.43
N ALA A 81 8.03 -4.59 1.17
CA ALA A 81 6.81 -5.19 0.65
C ALA A 81 5.79 -5.43 1.77
N ILE A 82 4.52 -5.46 1.39
CA ILE A 82 3.42 -5.95 2.22
C ILE A 82 2.92 -7.25 1.61
N PHE A 83 2.94 -8.32 2.40
CA PHE A 83 2.45 -9.63 1.96
C PHE A 83 0.96 -9.72 2.22
N ILE A 84 0.19 -9.85 1.15
CA ILE A 84 -1.27 -9.81 1.19
C ILE A 84 -1.83 -11.08 0.57
N SER A 85 -2.81 -11.69 1.24
CA SER A 85 -3.62 -12.76 0.68
C SER A 85 -4.83 -12.16 -0.05
N PHE A 86 -5.03 -12.54 -1.31
CA PHE A 86 -6.20 -12.15 -2.12
C PHE A 86 -6.93 -13.40 -2.59
N GLU A 87 -8.21 -13.53 -2.25
CA GLU A 87 -9.02 -14.72 -2.55
C GLU A 87 -9.12 -15.01 -4.06
N LYS A 88 -9.19 -13.96 -4.89
CA LYS A 88 -9.38 -14.06 -6.35
C LYS A 88 -8.09 -13.96 -7.16
N TYR A 89 -6.94 -13.99 -6.50
CA TYR A 89 -5.65 -13.91 -7.20
C TYR A 89 -5.22 -15.29 -7.70
N GLU A 90 -4.99 -15.40 -9.00
CA GLU A 90 -4.65 -16.66 -9.68
C GLU A 90 -3.18 -16.72 -10.16
N GLY A 91 -2.41 -15.66 -9.92
CA GLY A 91 -1.01 -15.60 -10.31
C GLY A 91 -0.07 -16.36 -9.36
N PRO A 92 1.25 -16.27 -9.61
CA PRO A 92 2.26 -16.87 -8.73
C PRO A 92 2.23 -16.30 -7.31
N THR A 93 2.37 -17.17 -6.31
CA THR A 93 2.31 -16.83 -4.88
C THR A 93 3.52 -17.36 -4.12
N ILE A 94 3.84 -16.72 -3.00
CA ILE A 94 4.72 -17.27 -1.96
C ILE A 94 3.82 -17.89 -0.89
N SER A 95 4.23 -19.00 -0.29
CA SER A 95 3.53 -19.57 0.87
C SER A 95 4.29 -19.24 2.15
N ASN A 96 3.58 -18.76 3.17
CA ASN A 96 4.15 -18.63 4.51
C ASN A 96 4.26 -20.00 5.20
N SER A 97 4.74 -20.03 6.44
CA SER A 97 4.86 -21.26 7.24
C SER A 97 3.53 -21.99 7.51
N GLU A 98 2.41 -21.29 7.35
CA GLU A 98 1.05 -21.80 7.53
C GLU A 98 0.38 -22.18 6.19
N ALA A 99 1.17 -22.24 5.11
CA ALA A 99 0.72 -22.50 3.74
C ALA A 99 -0.28 -21.46 3.17
N VAL A 100 -0.42 -20.29 3.81
CA VAL A 100 -1.22 -19.18 3.27
C VAL A 100 -0.49 -18.61 2.06
N LYS A 101 -1.22 -18.50 0.94
CA LYS A 101 -0.72 -17.93 -0.30
C LYS A 101 -0.77 -16.40 -0.24
N VAL A 102 0.38 -15.78 -0.44
CA VAL A 102 0.53 -14.32 -0.41
C VAL A 102 1.20 -13.81 -1.67
N VAL A 103 0.89 -12.56 -2.00
CA VAL A 103 1.58 -11.79 -3.02
C VAL A 103 2.21 -10.54 -2.38
N PRO A 104 3.48 -10.24 -2.69
CA PRO A 104 4.11 -9.00 -2.22
C PRO A 104 3.56 -7.80 -3.00
N ILE A 105 2.96 -6.85 -2.29
CA ILE A 105 2.60 -5.54 -2.83
C ILE A 105 3.67 -4.52 -2.39
N ILE A 106 4.32 -3.92 -3.39
CA ILE A 106 5.46 -3.02 -3.19
C ILE A 106 5.03 -1.55 -3.36
N PRO A 107 5.77 -0.58 -2.78
CA PRO A 107 5.57 0.83 -3.04
C PRO A 107 5.65 1.16 -4.54
N ILE A 108 4.73 1.97 -5.04
CA ILE A 108 4.74 2.51 -6.41
C ILE A 108 4.82 4.03 -6.39
N LYS A 109 5.39 4.62 -7.44
CA LYS A 109 5.47 6.07 -7.60
C LYS A 109 4.38 6.58 -8.52
N GLN A 110 3.60 7.55 -8.05
CA GLN A 110 2.65 8.30 -8.88
C GLN A 110 3.10 9.76 -9.02
N THR A 111 2.90 10.32 -10.22
CA THR A 111 3.23 11.71 -10.55
C THR A 111 2.02 12.45 -11.08
N TRP A 112 1.96 13.75 -10.78
CA TRP A 112 0.95 14.68 -11.25
C TRP A 112 1.51 16.11 -11.32
N GLU A 113 0.82 17.00 -12.01
CA GLU A 113 1.15 18.42 -12.06
C GLU A 113 0.43 19.15 -10.91
N GLY A 114 1.18 19.91 -10.12
CA GLY A 114 0.66 20.75 -9.06
C GLY A 114 -0.06 21.98 -9.60
N LYS A 115 -0.78 22.70 -8.73
CA LYS A 115 -1.53 23.91 -9.12
C LYS A 115 -0.61 25.03 -9.60
N SER A 116 0.64 25.04 -9.14
CA SER A 116 1.68 25.97 -9.57
C SER A 116 2.42 25.54 -10.85
N GLY A 117 2.01 24.45 -11.51
CA GLY A 117 2.77 23.84 -12.61
C GLY A 117 3.98 23.00 -12.15
N THR A 118 4.19 22.88 -10.83
CA THR A 118 5.30 22.07 -10.29
C THR A 118 5.02 20.58 -10.43
N GLN A 119 5.94 19.82 -11.01
CA GLN A 119 5.82 18.36 -11.07
C GLN A 119 5.92 17.75 -9.66
N CYS A 120 4.84 17.10 -9.23
CA CYS A 120 4.70 16.46 -7.93
C CYS A 120 4.81 14.94 -8.04
N SER A 121 5.26 14.28 -6.97
CA SER A 121 5.19 12.83 -6.87
C SER A 121 4.93 12.32 -5.47
N ARG A 122 4.40 11.08 -5.39
CA ARG A 122 4.21 10.31 -4.17
C ARG A 122 4.66 8.88 -4.39
N LEU A 123 5.48 8.37 -3.48
CA LEU A 123 5.84 6.96 -3.38
C LEU A 123 5.16 6.38 -2.14
N GLN A 124 4.30 5.38 -2.34
CA GLN A 124 3.56 4.67 -1.29
C GLN A 124 3.07 3.31 -1.82
N VAL A 125 2.72 2.38 -0.94
CA VAL A 125 2.02 1.14 -1.30
C VAL A 125 0.60 1.45 -1.82
N PRO A 126 0.16 0.89 -2.96
CA PRO A 126 -1.14 1.20 -3.57
C PRO A 126 -2.31 0.46 -2.89
N ILE A 127 -2.51 0.75 -1.61
CA ILE A 127 -3.60 0.20 -0.78
C ILE A 127 -4.25 1.27 0.09
N CYS A 128 -5.48 1.01 0.52
CA CYS A 128 -6.15 1.69 1.62
C CYS A 128 -6.78 0.67 2.57
N LEU A 129 -7.16 1.09 3.79
CA LEU A 129 -7.96 0.24 4.68
C LEU A 129 -9.36 0.03 4.08
N ALA A 130 -9.84 -1.20 4.11
CA ALA A 130 -11.19 -1.56 3.67
C ALA A 130 -12.24 -1.38 4.78
#